data_AF-A0A4Q3Y5K4-F1
#
_entry.id   AF-A0A4Q3Y5K4-F1
#
_cell.length_a   1.000
_cell.length_b   1.000
_cell.length_c   1.000
_cell.angle_alpha   90.00
_cell.angle_beta   90.00
_cell.angle_gamma   90.00
#
_symmetry.space_group_name_H-M   'P 1'
#
loop_
_entity.id
_entity.type
_entity.pdbx_description
1 polymer ?
#
loop_
_entity_poly.entity_id
_entity_poly.type
_entity_poly.pdbx_seq_one_letter_code
_entity_poly.pdbx_strand_id
1 'polypeptide(L)'
;MARLTASLPAGIMLLFALGLAWLAMQPPSAVPSNAAATAFSAMRAMNTVRAVSSTPHPSGSPEAAQVRRVVGEHLRLMGARVFTLKGIGVG
;
A
#
# COMPACT_ATOMS: atom_id res chain seq x y z
N MET A 1 43.60 -21.30 -10.61
CA MET A 1 42.74 -22.35 -10.01
C MET A 1 42.26 -21.98 -8.60
N ALA A 2 43.10 -21.46 -7.69
CA ALA A 2 42.72 -21.17 -6.29
C ALA A 2 41.75 -19.97 -6.05
N ARG A 3 41.60 -19.04 -7.00
CA ARG A 3 40.66 -17.90 -6.86
C ARG A 3 39.20 -18.24 -7.18
N LEU A 4 38.96 -19.28 -7.99
CA LEU A 4 37.61 -19.71 -8.36
C LEU A 4 36.94 -20.58 -7.27
N THR A 5 37.74 -21.27 -6.45
CA THR A 5 37.21 -22.15 -5.39
C THR A 5 36.85 -21.38 -4.12
N ALA A 6 37.54 -20.26 -3.84
CA ALA A 6 37.26 -19.40 -2.68
C ALA A 6 35.97 -18.56 -2.84
N SER A 7 35.51 -18.32 -4.07
CA SER A 7 34.31 -17.53 -4.34
C SER A 7 33.00 -18.34 -4.29
N LEU A 8 33.04 -19.67 -4.46
CA LEU A 8 31.87 -20.53 -4.31
C LEU A 8 31.23 -20.48 -2.90
N PRO A 9 31.98 -20.67 -1.79
CA PRO A 9 31.39 -20.63 -0.45
C PRO A 9 30.88 -19.22 -0.09
N ALA A 10 31.56 -18.17 -0.55
CA ALA A 10 31.11 -16.80 -0.38
C ALA A 10 29.78 -16.55 -1.11
N GLY A 11 29.64 -17.07 -2.34
CA GLY A 11 28.39 -16.99 -3.09
C GLY A 11 27.24 -17.73 -2.41
N ILE A 12 27.48 -18.93 -1.87
CA ILE A 12 26.47 -19.70 -1.12
C ILE A 12 26.03 -18.94 0.15
N MET A 13 26.98 -18.39 0.91
CA MET A 13 26.66 -17.58 2.08
C MET A 13 25.86 -16.33 1.73
N LEU A 14 26.17 -15.66 0.61
CA LEU A 14 25.41 -14.51 0.15
C LEU A 14 23.97 -14.89 -0.21
N LEU A 15 23.78 -16.00 -0.95
CA LEU A 15 22.44 -16.48 -1.29
C LEU A 15 21.63 -16.86 -0.05
N PHE A 16 22.27 -17.49 0.93
CA PHE A 16 21.62 -17.85 2.20
C PHE A 16 21.22 -16.60 2.99
N ALA A 17 22.12 -15.61 3.09
CA ALA A 17 21.83 -14.33 3.74
C ALA A 17 20.68 -13.58 3.06
N LEU A 18 20.64 -13.57 1.72
CA LEU A 18 19.54 -12.98 0.95
C LEU A 18 18.21 -13.72 1.18
N GLY A 19 18.23 -15.06 1.24
CA GLY A 19 17.05 -15.87 1.53
C GLY A 19 16.49 -15.59 2.93
N LEU A 20 17.36 -15.51 3.93
CA LEU A 20 16.96 -15.14 5.30
C LEU A 20 16.41 -13.71 5.37
N ALA A 21 17.06 -12.76 4.69
CA ALA A 21 16.61 -11.38 4.63
C ALA A 21 15.21 -11.29 3.98
N TRP A 22 14.97 -12.02 2.89
CA TRP A 22 13.67 -12.11 2.23
C TRP A 22 12.58 -12.68 3.15
N LEU A 23 12.87 -13.78 3.86
CA LEU A 23 11.95 -14.38 4.83
C LEU A 23 11.61 -13.42 5.98
N ALA A 24 12.60 -12.68 6.47
CA ALA A 24 12.43 -11.72 7.56
C ALA A 24 11.65 -10.46 7.15
N MET A 25 11.62 -10.11 5.86
CA MET A 25 10.92 -8.93 5.33
C MET A 25 9.48 -9.22 4.86
N GLN A 26 8.97 -10.45 5.02
CA GLN A 26 7.61 -10.77 4.62
C GLN A 26 6.59 -10.03 5.50
N PRO A 27 5.67 -9.24 4.90
CA PRO A 27 4.60 -8.64 5.66
C PRO A 27 3.63 -9.72 6.18
N PRO A 28 2.87 -9.44 7.26
CA PRO A 28 1.80 -10.32 7.70
C PRO A 28 0.79 -10.61 6.58
N SER A 29 0.16 -11.78 6.64
CA SER A 29 -0.87 -12.14 5.67
C SER A 29 -2.05 -11.17 5.72
N ALA A 30 -2.62 -10.86 4.55
CA ALA A 30 -3.74 -9.94 4.45
C ALA A 30 -5.00 -10.52 5.12
N VAL A 31 -5.58 -9.77 6.04
CA VAL A 31 -6.86 -10.12 6.66
C VAL A 31 -7.96 -10.22 5.59
N PRO A 32 -8.75 -11.31 5.55
CA PRO A 32 -9.70 -11.58 4.48
C PRO A 32 -10.86 -10.58 4.46
N SER A 33 -11.57 -10.53 3.33
CA SER A 33 -12.66 -9.56 3.11
C SER A 33 -13.88 -9.80 4.01
N ASN A 34 -14.11 -11.05 4.43
CA ASN A 34 -15.22 -11.48 5.28
C ASN A 34 -14.92 -11.37 6.79
N ALA A 35 -13.77 -10.81 7.20
CA ALA A 35 -13.49 -10.54 8.60
C ALA A 35 -14.57 -9.63 9.21
N ALA A 36 -14.74 -9.66 10.54
CA ALA A 36 -15.74 -8.87 11.24
C ALA A 36 -15.74 -7.38 10.79
N ALA A 37 -16.93 -6.77 10.74
CA ALA A 37 -17.10 -5.39 10.29
C ALA A 37 -16.36 -4.38 11.17
N THR A 38 -16.21 -4.69 12.46
CA THR A 38 -15.48 -3.90 13.45
C THR A 38 -13.96 -4.09 13.39
N ALA A 39 -13.47 -5.11 12.68
CA ALA A 39 -12.06 -5.36 12.49
C ALA A 39 -11.58 -4.74 11.18
N PHE A 40 -10.36 -4.21 11.18
CA PHE A 40 -9.73 -3.77 9.95
C PHE A 40 -9.41 -4.98 9.04
N SER A 41 -9.78 -4.89 7.76
CA SER A 41 -9.46 -5.89 6.73
C SER A 41 -8.62 -5.27 5.63
N ALA A 42 -7.37 -5.73 5.50
CA ALA A 42 -6.47 -5.28 4.43
C ALA A 42 -7.05 -5.60 3.05
N MET A 43 -7.74 -6.74 2.88
CA MET A 43 -8.36 -7.10 1.61
C MET A 43 -9.51 -6.16 1.23
N ARG A 44 -10.38 -5.77 2.19
CA ARG A 44 -11.41 -4.76 1.93
C ARG A 44 -10.79 -3.40 1.59
N ALA A 45 -9.80 -2.97 2.38
CA ALA A 45 -9.14 -1.69 2.17
C ALA A 45 -8.47 -1.58 0.79
N MET A 46 -7.82 -2.66 0.33
CA MET A 46 -7.12 -2.66 -0.97
C MET A 46 -8.06 -2.57 -2.18
N ASN A 47 -9.34 -2.96 -2.04
CA ASN A 47 -10.32 -2.72 -3.10
C ASN A 47 -10.58 -1.22 -3.29
N THR A 48 -10.68 -0.47 -2.19
CA THR A 48 -10.79 1.00 -2.23
C THR A 48 -9.53 1.63 -2.81
N VAL A 49 -8.34 1.20 -2.36
CA VAL A 49 -7.06 1.71 -2.87
C VAL A 49 -6.98 1.57 -4.38
N ARG A 50 -7.21 0.36 -4.91
CA ARG A 50 -7.18 0.11 -6.37
C ARG A 50 -8.18 0.97 -7.13
N ALA A 51 -9.36 1.22 -6.57
CA ALA A 51 -10.38 2.04 -7.21
C ALA A 51 -9.99 3.52 -7.28
N VAL A 52 -9.29 4.05 -6.27
CA VAL A 52 -8.91 5.48 -6.22
C VAL A 52 -7.53 5.76 -6.80
N SER A 53 -6.66 4.75 -6.93
CA SER A 53 -5.28 4.88 -7.41
C SER A 53 -5.11 4.53 -8.90
N SER A 54 -6.20 4.48 -9.68
CA SER A 54 -6.14 4.13 -11.10
C SER A 54 -5.42 5.17 -11.95
N THR A 55 -5.36 6.42 -11.49
CA THR A 55 -4.71 7.54 -12.17
C THR A 55 -3.90 8.35 -11.16
N PRO A 56 -2.74 8.91 -11.53
CA PRO A 56 -2.06 9.88 -10.70
C PRO A 56 -2.98 11.07 -10.41
N HIS A 57 -2.98 11.53 -9.16
CA HIS A 57 -3.79 12.67 -8.71
C HIS A 57 -2.88 13.72 -8.05
N PRO A 58 -2.13 14.51 -8.84
CA PRO A 58 -1.36 15.64 -8.35
C PRO A 58 -2.23 16.62 -7.57
N SER A 59 -1.62 17.36 -6.65
CA SER A 59 -2.33 18.43 -5.94
C SER A 59 -2.89 19.45 -6.94
N GLY A 60 -4.12 19.91 -6.71
CA GLY A 60 -4.83 20.84 -7.60
C GLY A 60 -5.57 20.18 -8.77
N SER A 61 -5.21 18.95 -9.14
CA SER A 61 -5.79 18.30 -10.33
C SER A 61 -7.28 17.93 -10.20
N PRO A 62 -8.00 17.80 -11.33
CA PRO A 62 -9.36 17.27 -11.36
C PRO A 62 -9.49 15.87 -10.75
N GLU A 63 -8.49 15.01 -10.96
CA GLU A 63 -8.44 13.64 -10.41
C GLU A 63 -8.36 13.68 -8.88
N ALA A 64 -7.53 14.57 -8.32
CA ALA A 64 -7.47 14.76 -6.87
C ALA A 64 -8.80 15.28 -6.30
N ALA A 65 -9.50 16.15 -7.05
CA ALA A 65 -10.83 16.61 -6.67
C ALA A 65 -11.87 15.47 -6.68
N GLN A 66 -11.80 14.61 -7.69
CA GLN A 66 -12.67 13.46 -7.82
C GLN A 66 -12.45 12.45 -6.68
N VAL A 67 -11.20 12.12 -6.35
CA VAL A 67 -10.87 11.21 -5.23
C VAL A 67 -11.38 11.78 -3.91
N ARG A 68 -11.18 13.08 -3.63
CA ARG A 68 -11.72 13.72 -2.42
C ARG A 68 -13.24 13.58 -2.33
N ARG A 69 -13.94 13.75 -3.44
CA ARG A 69 -15.41 13.63 -3.50
C ARG A 69 -15.85 12.21 -3.14
N VAL A 70 -15.27 11.19 -3.76
CA VAL A 70 -15.58 9.77 -3.51
C VAL A 70 -15.35 9.40 -2.05
N VAL A 71 -14.20 9.80 -1.48
CA VAL A 71 -13.89 9.53 -0.06
C VAL A 71 -14.90 10.24 0.85
N GLY A 72 -15.23 11.49 0.57
CA GLY A 72 -16.21 12.24 1.34
C GLY A 72 -17.62 11.63 1.28
N GLU A 73 -18.05 11.15 0.11
CA GLU A 73 -19.32 10.42 -0.05
C GLU A 73 -19.33 9.13 0.78
N HIS A 74 -18.26 8.33 0.72
CA HIS A 74 -18.15 7.09 1.49
C HIS A 74 -18.18 7.32 3.01
N LEU A 75 -17.48 8.34 3.50
CA LEU A 75 -17.51 8.72 4.90
C LEU A 75 -18.90 9.16 5.37
N ARG A 76 -19.63 9.93 4.55
CA ARG A 76 -21.01 10.33 4.87
C ARG A 76 -21.95 9.14 4.95
N LEU A 77 -21.79 8.14 4.08
CA LEU A 77 -22.58 6.89 4.14
C LEU A 77 -22.37 6.13 5.45
N MET A 78 -21.20 6.26 6.08
CA MET A 78 -20.90 5.69 7.40
C MET A 78 -21.33 6.60 8.57
N GLY A 79 -22.05 7.70 8.30
CA GLY A 79 -22.54 8.63 9.32
C GLY A 79 -21.56 9.71 9.75
N ALA A 80 -20.42 9.87 9.06
CA ALA A 80 -19.46 10.92 9.37
C ALA A 80 -19.91 12.29 8.83
N ARG A 81 -19.67 13.36 9.60
CA ARG A 81 -19.78 14.74 9.12
C ARG A 81 -18.49 15.13 8.41
N VAL A 82 -18.58 15.43 7.11
CA VAL A 82 -17.40 15.72 6.26
C VAL A 82 -17.42 17.17 5.81
N PHE A 83 -16.31 17.87 6.07
CA PHE A 83 -16.06 19.24 5.62
C PHE A 83 -14.74 19.28 4.85
N THR A 84 -14.71 20.06 3.76
CA THR A 84 -13.49 20.26 2.97
C THR A 84 -12.95 21.66 3.26
N LEU A 85 -11.74 21.75 3.79
CA LEU A 85 -11.02 23.01 3.94
C LEU A 85 -10.32 23.32 2.62
N LYS A 86 -10.58 24.48 2.05
CA LYS A 86 -9.90 24.94 0.84
C LYS A 86 -8.58 25.62 1.26
N GLY A 87 -7.49 24.85 1.27
CA GLY A 87 -6.13 25.36 1.42
C GLY A 87 -5.44 25.57 0.07
N ILE A 88 -4.41 26.40 0.04
CA ILE A 88 -3.55 26.76 -1.11
C ILE A 88 -2.79 25.55 -1.70
N GLY A 89 -3.50 24.62 -2.33
CA GLY A 89 -2.89 23.66 -3.25
C GLY A 89 -2.63 24.36 -4.58
N VAL A 90 -1.37 24.59 -4.91
CA VAL A 90 -0.94 25.20 -6.18
C VAL A 90 -1.40 24.37 -7.39
N GLY A 91 -2.04 25.03 -8.36
CA GLY A 91 -2.22 24.57 -9.75
C GLY A 91 -3.52 23.82 -10.04
#